data_AF-A0A8H5BE89-F1
#
_entry.id   AF-A0A8H5BE89-F1
#
_cell.length_a   1.000
_cell.length_b   1.000
_cell.length_c   1.000
_cell.angle_alpha   90.00
_cell.angle_beta   90.00
_cell.angle_gamma   90.00
#
_symmetry.space_group_name_H-M   'P 1'
#
loop_
_entity.id
_entity.type
_entity.pdbx_description
1 polymer ?
#
loop_
_entity_poly.entity_id
_entity_poly.type
_entity_poly.pdbx_seq_one_letter_code
_entity_poly.pdbx_strand_id
1 'polypeptide(L)'
;MLDTMRFLSAFTAVLVSFLTLSAQASPSLSGRQSDNGYCNQLLTTCAASPKAASNPWSVRACVFGATCFNGQHPVDDFLSALAAKKGVAVPASANLPRVSQAVFNSISTNGQFITQQNFIDGVFGSLSTTNGPFPDAAFVIDVYQRVVVWTAFCITPQGIPFQNFADYYQLSSTVTPPGCDVGRPTGIGLEESCNIMFDACVAQANSDVTDAWSHLPCVFTATCAVGTVGEDLESVFVGKTGDDFVGPESLQKVQTRLSDTVMSMISTDGKTITLQNYIDGYYGLLSKLGDTFPSSVDRVIAQFGRLQSWTGFATGGIPFKNFADFFQFSAVELPDPNEE
;
A
#
# COMPACT_ATOMS: atom_id res chain seq x y z
N MET A 1 -58.04 -50.11 -50.85
CA MET A 1 -56.69 -49.50 -50.87
C MET A 1 -56.74 -48.33 -49.91
N LEU A 2 -56.29 -48.57 -48.68
CA LEU A 2 -56.43 -47.65 -47.55
C LEU A 2 -55.10 -46.92 -47.31
N ASP A 3 -55.27 -45.63 -47.01
CA ASP A 3 -54.38 -44.66 -46.37
C ASP A 3 -53.11 -45.14 -45.65
N THR A 4 -52.02 -44.39 -45.84
CA THR A 4 -51.26 -43.85 -44.69
C THR A 4 -50.35 -42.69 -45.12
N MET A 5 -50.78 -41.44 -44.85
CA MET A 5 -49.93 -40.24 -44.88
C MET A 5 -49.04 -40.18 -43.64
N ARG A 6 -47.73 -39.98 -43.83
CA ARG A 6 -46.76 -39.73 -42.76
C ARG A 6 -46.58 -38.23 -42.54
N PHE A 7 -46.87 -37.78 -41.31
CA PHE A 7 -46.52 -36.47 -40.78
C PHE A 7 -45.00 -36.40 -40.51
N LEU A 8 -44.31 -35.39 -41.06
CA LEU A 8 -42.98 -34.96 -40.59
C LEU A 8 -43.18 -33.85 -39.55
N SER A 9 -42.82 -34.13 -38.29
CA SER A 9 -42.67 -33.11 -37.25
C SER A 9 -41.29 -32.47 -37.33
N ALA A 10 -41.25 -31.16 -37.55
CA ALA A 10 -40.05 -30.34 -37.39
C ALA A 10 -39.88 -29.96 -35.91
N PHE A 11 -38.78 -30.39 -35.30
CA PHE A 11 -38.37 -29.95 -33.96
C PHE A 11 -37.49 -28.70 -34.08
N THR A 12 -38.04 -27.55 -33.69
CA THR A 12 -37.30 -26.29 -33.57
C THR A 12 -36.63 -26.25 -32.21
N ALA A 13 -35.30 -26.41 -32.16
CA ALA A 13 -34.52 -26.28 -30.94
C ALA A 13 -34.28 -24.78 -30.63
N VAL A 14 -34.92 -24.27 -29.57
CA VAL A 14 -34.68 -22.93 -29.03
C VAL A 14 -33.49 -23.01 -28.07
N LEU A 15 -32.35 -22.47 -28.50
CA LEU A 15 -31.12 -22.41 -27.72
C LEU A 15 -31.13 -21.14 -26.85
N VAL A 16 -31.61 -21.27 -25.60
CA VAL A 16 -31.58 -20.19 -24.60
C VAL A 16 -30.15 -20.10 -24.05
N SER A 17 -29.41 -19.07 -24.47
CA SER A 17 -28.10 -18.74 -23.91
C SER A 17 -28.29 -18.05 -22.56
N PHE A 18 -28.01 -18.76 -21.47
CA PHE A 18 -27.93 -18.17 -20.13
C PHE A 18 -26.58 -17.45 -19.99
N LEU A 19 -26.60 -16.12 -20.08
CA LEU A 19 -25.50 -15.27 -19.63
C LEU A 19 -25.44 -15.34 -18.10
N THR A 20 -24.60 -16.21 -17.57
CA THR A 20 -24.20 -16.18 -16.16
C THR A 20 -23.32 -14.96 -15.94
N LEU A 21 -23.88 -13.87 -15.41
CA LEU A 21 -23.11 -12.76 -14.86
C LEU A 21 -22.48 -13.23 -13.55
N SER A 22 -21.23 -13.68 -13.61
CA SER A 22 -20.40 -13.82 -12.41
C SER A 22 -20.12 -12.42 -11.89
N ALA A 23 -20.75 -12.03 -10.77
CA ALA A 23 -20.35 -10.84 -10.04
C ALA A 23 -18.96 -11.11 -9.45
N GLN A 24 -17.91 -10.69 -10.16
CA GLN A 24 -16.57 -10.64 -9.56
C GLN A 24 -16.60 -9.58 -8.47
N ALA A 25 -16.35 -9.98 -7.23
CA ALA A 25 -16.10 -9.04 -6.15
C ALA A 25 -14.91 -8.17 -6.60
N SER A 26 -15.16 -6.89 -6.85
CA SER A 26 -14.08 -5.97 -7.18
C SER A 26 -13.16 -5.87 -5.97
N PRO A 27 -11.82 -5.92 -6.14
CA PRO A 27 -10.90 -5.68 -5.03
C PRO A 27 -11.30 -4.39 -4.34
N SER A 28 -11.54 -4.47 -3.04
CA SER A 28 -12.19 -3.38 -2.31
C SER A 28 -11.24 -2.17 -2.25
N LEU A 29 -11.68 -1.03 -2.79
CA LEU A 29 -11.14 0.30 -2.47
C LEU A 29 -11.29 0.62 -0.96
N SER A 30 -12.03 -0.18 -0.21
CA SER A 30 -12.66 0.14 1.06
C SER A 30 -11.83 -0.16 2.32
N GLY A 31 -10.57 -0.61 2.19
CA GLY A 31 -9.76 -1.01 3.34
C GLY A 31 -9.05 0.11 4.11
N ARG A 32 -8.89 1.30 3.53
CA ARG A 32 -8.18 2.41 4.20
C ARG A 32 -9.14 3.52 4.60
N GLN A 33 -9.54 3.50 5.87
CA GLN A 33 -10.37 4.54 6.53
C GLN A 33 -9.84 5.97 6.32
N SER A 34 -8.57 6.14 5.92
CA SER A 34 -7.91 7.41 5.63
C SER A 34 -8.13 7.96 4.21
N ASP A 35 -8.73 7.21 3.28
CA ASP A 35 -8.92 7.67 1.90
C ASP A 35 -10.10 8.64 1.71
N ASN A 36 -10.94 8.84 2.74
CA ASN A 36 -12.15 9.67 2.75
C ASN A 36 -13.03 9.63 1.46
N GLY A 37 -12.95 8.56 0.66
CA GLY A 37 -13.59 8.43 -0.64
C GLY A 37 -12.92 9.15 -1.82
N TYR A 38 -11.77 9.82 -1.68
CA TYR A 38 -11.15 10.56 -2.81
C TYR A 38 -10.72 9.62 -3.94
N CYS A 39 -10.32 8.39 -3.62
CA CYS A 39 -9.93 7.42 -4.63
C CYS A 39 -11.11 6.99 -5.49
N ASN A 40 -12.27 6.75 -4.87
CA ASN A 40 -13.53 6.51 -5.59
C ASN A 40 -13.97 7.75 -6.40
N GLN A 41 -13.70 8.96 -5.89
CA GLN A 41 -13.96 10.18 -6.62
C GLN A 41 -13.06 10.30 -7.88
N LEU A 42 -11.76 10.03 -7.77
CA LEU A 42 -10.85 10.01 -8.92
C LEU A 42 -11.26 8.95 -9.95
N LEU A 43 -11.65 7.75 -9.52
CA LEU A 43 -12.21 6.71 -10.38
C LEU A 43 -13.48 7.20 -11.09
N THR A 44 -14.36 7.91 -10.36
CA THR A 44 -15.59 8.48 -10.91
C THR A 44 -15.31 9.56 -11.95
N THR A 45 -14.41 10.49 -11.65
CA THR A 45 -13.98 11.55 -12.56
C THR A 45 -13.28 10.97 -13.79
N CYS A 46 -12.44 9.95 -13.61
CA CYS A 46 -11.85 9.18 -14.71
C CYS A 46 -12.96 8.56 -15.59
N ALA A 47 -13.90 7.85 -14.98
CA ALA A 47 -15.00 7.20 -15.69
C ALA A 47 -15.96 8.19 -16.39
N ALA A 48 -15.97 9.47 -16.05
CA ALA A 48 -16.72 10.46 -16.79
C ALA A 48 -16.07 10.81 -18.15
N SER A 49 -14.76 10.58 -18.32
CA SER A 49 -14.06 10.90 -19.56
C SER A 49 -14.40 9.90 -20.68
N PRO A 50 -14.70 10.37 -21.92
CA PRO A 50 -14.94 9.49 -23.06
C PRO A 50 -13.68 8.71 -23.48
N LYS A 51 -12.49 9.18 -23.12
CA LYS A 51 -11.21 8.52 -23.44
C LYS A 51 -10.84 7.42 -22.44
N ALA A 52 -11.52 7.31 -21.31
CA ALA A 52 -11.10 6.42 -20.23
C ALA A 52 -11.10 4.93 -20.61
N ALA A 53 -11.95 4.51 -21.54
CA ALA A 53 -12.00 3.11 -21.99
C ALA A 53 -10.88 2.75 -22.98
N SER A 54 -10.48 3.67 -23.85
CA SER A 54 -9.50 3.41 -24.91
C SER A 54 -8.08 3.86 -24.56
N ASN A 55 -7.96 4.91 -23.75
CA ASN A 55 -6.68 5.46 -23.31
C ASN A 55 -6.86 6.16 -21.94
N PRO A 56 -7.03 5.39 -20.85
CA PRO A 56 -7.20 5.95 -19.51
C PRO A 56 -6.01 6.85 -19.12
N TRP A 57 -4.81 6.51 -19.58
CA TRP A 57 -3.58 7.24 -19.29
C TRP A 57 -3.46 8.62 -19.97
N SER A 58 -4.42 8.95 -20.86
CA SER A 58 -4.59 10.31 -21.40
C SER A 58 -5.43 11.23 -20.48
N VAL A 59 -5.95 10.72 -19.37
CA VAL A 59 -6.86 11.42 -18.45
C VAL A 59 -6.20 11.50 -17.08
N ARG A 60 -5.92 12.72 -16.58
CA ARG A 60 -5.22 12.92 -15.29
C ARG A 60 -5.91 12.21 -14.11
N ALA A 61 -7.24 12.27 -14.03
CA ALA A 61 -7.99 11.60 -12.97
C ALA A 61 -7.79 10.07 -12.99
N CYS A 62 -7.58 9.45 -14.15
CA CYS A 62 -7.28 8.03 -14.23
C CYS A 62 -5.84 7.73 -13.77
N VAL A 63 -4.88 8.57 -14.15
CA VAL A 63 -3.48 8.47 -13.71
C VAL A 63 -3.38 8.55 -12.18
N PHE A 64 -4.04 9.51 -11.54
CA PHE A 64 -4.04 9.58 -10.07
C PHE A 64 -4.92 8.50 -9.44
N GLY A 65 -6.08 8.20 -10.01
CA GLY A 65 -6.97 7.15 -9.51
C GLY A 65 -6.32 5.77 -9.49
N ALA A 66 -5.48 5.44 -10.49
CA ALA A 66 -4.78 4.15 -10.53
C ALA A 66 -3.75 3.97 -9.41
N THR A 67 -3.20 5.05 -8.86
CA THR A 67 -2.24 4.98 -7.74
C THR A 67 -2.89 4.71 -6.39
N CYS A 68 -4.21 4.84 -6.31
CA CYS A 68 -4.98 4.51 -5.11
C CYS A 68 -5.03 3.01 -4.82
N PHE A 69 -4.88 2.19 -5.85
CA PHE A 69 -4.94 0.75 -5.73
C PHE A 69 -3.60 0.22 -5.25
N ASN A 70 -3.64 -0.81 -4.41
CA ASN A 70 -2.48 -1.46 -3.80
C ASN A 70 -2.59 -2.97 -4.00
N GLY A 71 -1.51 -3.70 -3.77
CA GLY A 71 -1.45 -5.15 -3.92
C GLY A 71 -0.49 -5.57 -5.03
N GLN A 72 -0.65 -6.81 -5.52
CA GLN A 72 0.23 -7.38 -6.54
C GLN A 72 0.01 -6.77 -7.93
N HIS A 73 -1.19 -6.24 -8.22
CA HIS A 73 -1.58 -5.75 -9.55
C HIS A 73 -2.26 -4.37 -9.50
N PRO A 74 -1.64 -3.35 -8.89
CA PRO A 74 -2.34 -2.12 -8.50
C PRO A 74 -3.01 -1.41 -9.69
N VAL A 75 -2.36 -1.37 -10.85
CA VAL A 75 -2.91 -0.67 -12.02
C VAL A 75 -4.00 -1.50 -12.71
N ASP A 76 -3.90 -2.84 -12.73
CA ASP A 76 -4.91 -3.71 -13.36
C ASP A 76 -6.17 -3.81 -12.50
N ASP A 77 -6.04 -3.73 -11.17
CA ASP A 77 -7.18 -3.63 -10.26
C ASP A 77 -7.96 -2.33 -10.49
N PHE A 78 -7.26 -1.21 -10.70
CA PHE A 78 -7.89 0.04 -11.11
C PHE A 78 -8.61 -0.10 -12.46
N LEU A 79 -7.97 -0.71 -13.46
CA LEU A 79 -8.58 -0.91 -14.78
C LEU A 79 -9.81 -1.82 -14.71
N SER A 80 -9.80 -2.81 -13.82
CA SER A 80 -10.94 -3.68 -13.54
C SER A 80 -12.11 -2.88 -12.97
N ALA A 81 -11.85 -2.02 -11.96
CA ALA A 81 -12.87 -1.14 -11.39
C ALA A 81 -13.42 -0.13 -12.42
N LEU A 82 -12.54 0.44 -13.25
CA LEU A 82 -12.91 1.37 -14.32
C LEU A 82 -13.78 0.68 -15.39
N ALA A 83 -13.39 -0.51 -15.82
CA ALA A 83 -14.10 -1.30 -16.81
C ALA A 83 -15.49 -1.70 -16.32
N ALA A 84 -15.61 -2.14 -15.07
CA ALA A 84 -16.89 -2.42 -14.42
C ALA A 84 -17.80 -1.18 -14.42
N LYS A 85 -17.25 0.00 -14.07
CA LYS A 85 -17.99 1.26 -14.06
C LYS A 85 -18.43 1.73 -15.46
N LYS A 86 -17.69 1.33 -16.49
CA LYS A 86 -17.95 1.66 -17.90
C LYS A 86 -18.80 0.62 -18.63
N GLY A 87 -18.98 -0.58 -18.08
CA GLY A 87 -19.62 -1.70 -18.77
C GLY A 87 -18.82 -2.17 -19.98
N VAL A 88 -17.48 -2.17 -19.91
CA VAL A 88 -16.59 -2.62 -20.99
C VAL A 88 -15.69 -3.76 -20.51
N ALA A 89 -15.03 -4.45 -21.43
CA ALA A 89 -14.03 -5.47 -21.09
C ALA A 89 -12.82 -4.85 -20.39
N VAL A 90 -12.22 -5.58 -19.45
CA VAL A 90 -11.03 -5.16 -18.70
C VAL A 90 -9.80 -5.28 -19.63
N PRO A 91 -9.10 -4.17 -19.95
CA PRO A 91 -7.81 -4.25 -20.62
C PRO A 91 -6.69 -4.55 -19.61
N ALA A 92 -5.69 -5.32 -20.00
CA ALA A 92 -4.44 -5.40 -19.25
C ALA A 92 -3.62 -4.11 -19.45
N SER A 93 -3.03 -3.57 -18.38
CA SER A 93 -2.23 -2.32 -18.47
C SER A 93 -1.10 -2.40 -19.49
N ALA A 94 -0.46 -3.57 -19.61
CA ALA A 94 0.61 -3.84 -20.58
C ALA A 94 0.19 -3.61 -22.04
N ASN A 95 -1.10 -3.76 -22.34
CA ASN A 95 -1.67 -3.60 -23.68
C ASN A 95 -2.20 -2.17 -23.96
N LEU A 96 -2.14 -1.28 -22.97
CA LEU A 96 -2.59 0.11 -23.13
C LEU A 96 -1.43 1.03 -23.55
N PRO A 97 -1.71 2.16 -24.23
CA PRO A 97 -0.69 3.16 -24.54
C PRO A 97 -0.06 3.73 -23.26
N ARG A 98 1.26 3.91 -23.20
CA ARG A 98 1.91 4.54 -22.03
C ARG A 98 1.34 5.93 -21.72
N VAL A 99 1.54 6.40 -20.47
CA VAL A 99 1.27 7.81 -20.11
C VAL A 99 2.00 8.71 -21.11
N SER A 100 1.25 9.61 -21.75
CA SER A 100 1.84 10.49 -22.77
C SER A 100 2.70 11.58 -22.12
N GLN A 101 3.71 12.07 -22.87
CA GLN A 101 4.53 13.22 -22.45
C GLN A 101 3.65 14.44 -22.16
N ALA A 102 2.56 14.63 -22.90
CA ALA A 102 1.63 15.74 -22.66
C ALA A 102 0.98 15.65 -21.27
N VAL A 103 0.53 14.45 -20.86
CA VAL A 103 -0.02 14.25 -19.50
C VAL A 103 1.08 14.42 -18.45
N PHE A 104 2.26 13.86 -18.67
CA PHE A 104 3.41 14.01 -17.76
C PHE A 104 3.79 15.49 -17.56
N ASN A 105 3.98 16.26 -18.63
CA ASN A 105 4.30 17.69 -18.59
C ASN A 105 3.19 18.52 -17.93
N SER A 106 1.98 17.99 -17.89
CA SER A 106 0.85 18.65 -17.27
C SER A 106 0.76 18.42 -15.76
N ILE A 107 1.57 17.51 -15.24
CA ILE A 107 1.78 17.21 -13.81
C ILE A 107 3.12 17.79 -13.35
N SER A 108 4.18 17.59 -14.13
CA SER A 108 5.53 18.09 -13.87
C SER A 108 5.63 19.60 -14.09
N THR A 109 6.19 20.35 -13.12
CA THR A 109 6.41 21.80 -13.27
C THR A 109 7.53 22.12 -14.26
N ASN A 110 8.52 21.24 -14.41
CA ASN A 110 9.70 21.46 -15.27
C ASN A 110 9.71 20.57 -16.52
N GLY A 111 8.72 19.69 -16.70
CA GLY A 111 8.65 18.73 -17.80
C GLY A 111 9.70 17.62 -17.75
N GLN A 112 10.50 17.54 -16.70
CA GLN A 112 11.60 16.56 -16.56
C GLN A 112 11.28 15.48 -15.53
N PHE A 113 10.75 15.88 -14.38
CA PHE A 113 10.49 14.99 -13.25
C PHE A 113 9.14 15.27 -12.61
N ILE A 114 8.50 14.25 -12.04
CA ILE A 114 7.37 14.40 -11.12
C ILE A 114 7.90 14.30 -9.69
N THR A 115 7.94 15.44 -9.01
CA THR A 115 8.26 15.53 -7.58
C THR A 115 7.05 15.14 -6.72
N GLN A 116 7.29 14.94 -5.42
CA GLN A 116 6.20 14.74 -4.45
C GLN A 116 5.16 15.87 -4.51
N GLN A 117 5.62 17.14 -4.57
CA GLN A 117 4.71 18.29 -4.64
C GLN A 117 3.91 18.29 -5.94
N ASN A 118 4.53 17.97 -7.08
CA ASN A 118 3.82 17.85 -8.36
C ASN A 118 2.72 16.78 -8.30
N PHE A 119 2.99 15.66 -7.63
CA PHE A 119 2.02 14.61 -7.44
C PHE A 119 0.85 15.05 -6.55
N ILE A 120 1.14 15.68 -5.41
CA ILE A 120 0.12 16.27 -4.51
C ILE A 120 -0.75 17.26 -5.27
N ASP A 121 -0.15 18.25 -5.92
CA ASP A 121 -0.87 19.28 -6.67
C ASP A 121 -1.73 18.66 -7.78
N GLY A 122 -1.24 17.60 -8.42
CA GLY A 122 -1.97 16.86 -9.44
C GLY A 122 -3.21 16.13 -8.90
N VAL A 123 -3.10 15.48 -7.74
CA VAL A 123 -4.23 14.82 -7.05
C VAL A 123 -5.28 15.85 -6.65
N PHE A 124 -4.87 16.90 -5.91
CA PHE A 124 -5.78 17.94 -5.44
C PHE A 124 -6.38 18.74 -6.60
N GLY A 125 -5.59 19.01 -7.64
CA GLY A 125 -6.04 19.64 -8.87
C GLY A 125 -7.06 18.80 -9.64
N SER A 126 -6.97 17.46 -9.59
CA SER A 126 -7.96 16.58 -10.20
C SER A 126 -9.26 16.54 -9.38
N LEU A 127 -9.15 16.51 -8.05
CA LEU A 127 -10.30 16.50 -7.13
C LEU A 127 -11.06 17.84 -7.09
N SER A 128 -10.37 18.96 -7.28
CA SER A 128 -11.01 20.27 -7.30
C SER A 128 -12.03 20.41 -8.43
N THR A 129 -11.87 19.68 -9.54
CA THR A 129 -12.83 19.63 -10.65
C THR A 129 -14.20 19.10 -10.26
N THR A 130 -14.27 18.35 -9.16
CA THR A 130 -15.51 17.79 -8.60
C THR A 130 -15.79 18.24 -7.17
N ASN A 131 -15.06 19.24 -6.67
CA ASN A 131 -15.16 19.76 -5.31
C ASN A 131 -14.87 18.71 -4.20
N GLY A 132 -13.84 17.89 -4.40
CA GLY A 132 -13.41 16.90 -3.40
C GLY A 132 -14.19 15.58 -3.46
N PRO A 133 -14.10 14.73 -2.41
CA PRO A 133 -13.42 14.96 -1.13
C PRO A 133 -11.89 15.07 -1.27
N PHE A 134 -11.24 15.83 -0.37
CA PHE A 134 -9.79 16.04 -0.38
C PHE A 134 -9.13 15.20 0.72
N PRO A 135 -8.18 14.31 0.39
CA PRO A 135 -7.45 13.53 1.39
C PRO A 135 -6.52 14.41 2.23
N ASP A 136 -6.03 13.84 3.32
CA ASP A 136 -4.87 14.40 4.00
C ASP A 136 -3.62 14.33 3.10
N ALA A 137 -2.77 15.35 3.16
CA ALA A 137 -1.57 15.40 2.32
C ALA A 137 -0.59 14.25 2.62
N ALA A 138 -0.48 13.81 3.87
CA ALA A 138 0.36 12.67 4.25
C ALA A 138 -0.09 11.38 3.55
N PHE A 139 -1.41 11.19 3.37
CA PHE A 139 -1.92 10.05 2.62
C PHE A 139 -1.49 10.09 1.14
N VAL A 140 -1.56 11.25 0.51
CA VAL A 140 -1.13 11.42 -0.89
C VAL A 140 0.38 11.24 -1.03
N ILE A 141 1.15 11.66 -0.03
CA ILE A 141 2.58 11.40 0.05
C ILE A 141 2.84 9.89 0.08
N ASP A 142 2.13 9.12 0.92
CA ASP A 142 2.29 7.66 0.98
C ASP A 142 1.92 6.98 -0.36
N VAL A 143 0.94 7.54 -1.09
CA VAL A 143 0.58 7.09 -2.44
C VAL A 143 1.72 7.36 -3.43
N TYR A 144 2.27 8.57 -3.43
CA TYR A 144 3.41 8.92 -4.26
C TYR A 144 4.62 8.02 -3.98
N GLN A 145 4.89 7.74 -2.70
CA GLN A 145 6.01 6.91 -2.29
C GLN A 145 5.95 5.50 -2.87
N ARG A 146 4.76 4.89 -3.01
CA ARG A 146 4.62 3.59 -3.70
C ARG A 146 5.07 3.64 -5.15
N VAL A 147 4.74 4.72 -5.86
CA VAL A 147 5.20 4.94 -7.25
C VAL A 147 6.72 5.13 -7.27
N VAL A 148 7.26 5.89 -6.32
CA VAL A 148 8.72 6.08 -6.16
C VAL A 148 9.44 4.75 -5.93
N VAL A 149 8.94 3.88 -5.05
CA VAL A 149 9.51 2.54 -4.80
C VAL A 149 9.50 1.72 -6.06
N TRP A 150 8.34 1.64 -6.71
CA TRP A 150 8.21 0.81 -7.88
C TRP A 150 9.13 1.28 -9.01
N THR A 151 9.32 2.59 -9.13
CA THR A 151 10.21 3.16 -10.14
C THR A 151 11.70 3.14 -9.78
N ALA A 152 12.06 2.80 -8.54
CA ALA A 152 13.41 2.85 -7.96
C ALA A 152 14.03 4.27 -7.86
N PHE A 153 13.23 5.32 -7.63
CA PHE A 153 13.70 6.72 -7.52
C PHE A 153 13.75 7.27 -6.08
N CYS A 154 14.12 6.43 -5.12
CA CYS A 154 13.78 6.57 -3.70
C CYS A 154 14.56 7.65 -2.93
N ILE A 155 15.74 8.04 -3.43
CA ILE A 155 16.64 9.01 -2.77
C ILE A 155 16.88 10.23 -3.67
N THR A 156 16.04 10.40 -4.71
CA THR A 156 16.26 11.47 -5.68
C THR A 156 15.40 12.69 -5.34
N PRO A 157 15.97 13.80 -4.85
CA PRO A 157 15.19 15.04 -4.65
C PRO A 157 14.60 15.57 -5.98
N GLN A 158 15.10 15.09 -7.11
CA GLN A 158 14.64 15.44 -8.45
C GLN A 158 13.25 14.88 -8.77
N GLY A 159 12.86 13.72 -8.21
CA GLY A 159 11.60 13.04 -8.49
C GLY A 159 11.67 12.02 -9.63
N ILE A 160 10.51 11.52 -10.07
CA ILE A 160 10.40 10.40 -11.02
C ILE A 160 10.50 10.93 -12.47
N PRO A 161 11.46 10.50 -13.29
CA PRO A 161 11.55 10.90 -14.70
C PRO A 161 10.44 10.27 -15.54
N PHE A 162 10.19 10.87 -16.70
CA PHE A 162 9.07 10.47 -17.59
C PHE A 162 9.00 8.97 -17.89
N GLN A 163 10.12 8.35 -18.29
CA GLN A 163 10.12 6.95 -18.71
C GLN A 163 9.64 6.05 -17.56
N ASN A 164 10.21 6.21 -16.38
CA ASN A 164 9.86 5.38 -15.23
C ASN A 164 8.43 5.65 -14.73
N PHE A 165 7.99 6.92 -14.75
CA PHE A 165 6.61 7.24 -14.42
C PHE A 165 5.64 6.59 -15.41
N ALA A 166 5.94 6.61 -16.70
CA ALA A 166 5.12 5.97 -17.72
C ALA A 166 5.16 4.43 -17.66
N ASP A 167 6.30 3.85 -17.25
CA ASP A 167 6.46 2.40 -17.05
C ASP A 167 5.61 1.89 -15.89
N TYR A 168 5.50 2.65 -14.80
CA TYR A 168 4.63 2.28 -13.68
C TYR A 168 3.21 1.93 -14.17
N TYR A 169 2.57 2.80 -14.94
CA TYR A 169 1.20 2.58 -15.41
C TYR A 169 1.04 1.51 -16.49
N GLN A 170 2.13 1.06 -17.11
CA GLN A 170 2.07 0.01 -18.14
C GLN A 170 2.50 -1.35 -17.58
N LEU A 171 3.44 -1.37 -16.65
CA LEU A 171 4.18 -2.58 -16.28
C LEU A 171 4.00 -2.96 -14.80
N SER A 172 3.49 -2.08 -13.92
CA SER A 172 3.46 -2.39 -12.48
C SER A 172 2.59 -3.57 -12.10
N SER A 173 1.69 -4.00 -12.97
CA SER A 173 0.87 -5.20 -12.78
C SER A 173 1.53 -6.49 -13.28
N THR A 174 2.65 -6.42 -13.98
CA THR A 174 3.31 -7.60 -14.60
C THR A 174 4.80 -7.71 -14.28
N VAL A 175 5.41 -6.63 -13.81
CA VAL A 175 6.82 -6.53 -13.46
C VAL A 175 6.93 -6.25 -11.98
N THR A 176 7.64 -7.12 -11.28
CA THR A 176 8.05 -6.90 -9.89
C THR A 176 8.87 -5.61 -9.83
N PRO A 177 8.54 -4.68 -8.91
CA PRO A 177 9.31 -3.46 -8.78
C PRO A 177 10.80 -3.80 -8.60
N PRO A 178 11.73 -3.12 -9.28
CA PRO A 178 13.15 -3.15 -8.91
C PRO A 178 13.39 -2.75 -7.44
N GLY A 179 12.42 -2.07 -6.84
CA GLY A 179 12.47 -1.64 -5.45
C GLY A 179 13.46 -0.52 -5.22
N CYS A 180 13.53 -0.06 -3.98
CA CYS A 180 14.57 0.85 -3.51
C CYS A 180 15.76 0.03 -3.01
N ASP A 181 16.27 -0.86 -3.86
CA ASP A 181 17.17 -1.89 -3.40
C ASP A 181 18.60 -1.35 -3.27
N VAL A 182 18.87 -0.78 -2.09
CA VAL A 182 20.19 -0.84 -1.46
C VAL A 182 20.19 -2.02 -0.49
N GLY A 183 19.99 -3.23 -1.00
CA GLY A 183 20.16 -4.49 -0.26
C GLY A 183 19.24 -4.66 0.94
N ARG A 184 18.00 -4.18 0.85
CA ARG A 184 17.09 -4.17 2.00
C ARG A 184 15.70 -4.64 1.61
N PRO A 185 15.15 -5.67 2.29
CA PRO A 185 13.89 -6.26 1.89
C PRO A 185 12.78 -5.20 1.84
N THR A 186 12.04 -5.24 0.74
CA THR A 186 11.01 -4.30 0.33
C THR A 186 9.81 -4.34 1.29
N GLY A 187 9.77 -3.47 2.30
CA GLY A 187 8.62 -3.40 3.22
C GLY A 187 8.75 -2.38 4.36
N ILE A 188 9.98 -2.01 4.71
CA ILE A 188 10.27 -1.04 5.76
C ILE A 188 10.16 0.37 5.17
N GLY A 189 9.43 1.25 5.84
CA GLY A 189 9.22 2.63 5.38
C GLY A 189 10.51 3.28 4.92
N LEU A 190 10.44 3.94 3.75
CA LEU A 190 11.53 4.52 2.94
C LEU A 190 12.35 5.64 3.61
N GLU A 191 12.23 5.80 4.91
CA GLU A 191 12.88 6.85 5.64
C GLU A 191 14.22 6.39 6.18
N GLU A 192 15.23 7.23 6.04
CA GLU A 192 16.59 6.95 6.50
C GLU A 192 16.63 6.66 8.01
N SER A 193 15.73 7.26 8.79
CA SER A 193 15.55 6.95 10.21
C SER A 193 15.11 5.50 10.45
N CYS A 194 14.10 5.03 9.71
CA CYS A 194 13.60 3.66 9.79
C CYS A 194 14.67 2.64 9.36
N ASN A 195 15.42 2.99 8.32
CA ASN A 195 16.58 2.21 7.88
C ASN A 195 17.62 2.07 9.00
N ILE A 196 18.03 3.16 9.66
CA ILE A 196 19.02 3.03 10.75
C ILE A 196 18.48 2.18 11.91
N MET A 197 17.20 2.29 12.26
CA MET A 197 16.60 1.43 13.29
C MET A 197 16.52 -0.03 12.85
N PHE A 198 16.23 -0.30 11.57
CA PHE A 198 16.29 -1.66 11.04
C PHE A 198 17.71 -2.23 11.08
N ASP A 199 18.76 -1.42 10.85
CA ASP A 199 20.15 -1.90 10.83
C ASP A 199 20.56 -2.26 12.26
N ALA A 200 20.16 -1.40 13.20
CA ALA A 200 20.31 -1.66 14.62
C ALA A 200 19.50 -2.89 15.07
N CYS A 201 18.31 -3.12 14.51
CA CYS A 201 17.51 -4.31 14.80
C CYS A 201 18.21 -5.58 14.30
N VAL A 202 18.63 -5.62 13.04
CA VAL A 202 19.41 -6.73 12.45
C VAL A 202 20.69 -6.98 13.26
N ALA A 203 21.38 -5.92 13.68
CA ALA A 203 22.57 -6.07 14.51
C ALA A 203 22.26 -6.70 15.89
N GLN A 204 21.12 -6.37 16.51
CA GLN A 204 20.78 -6.76 17.89
C GLN A 204 20.01 -8.07 18.02
N ALA A 205 19.12 -8.39 17.07
CA ALA A 205 18.34 -9.62 17.09
C ALA A 205 19.25 -10.85 17.05
N ASN A 206 18.83 -11.97 17.64
CA ASN A 206 19.53 -13.24 17.53
C ASN A 206 19.42 -13.82 16.10
N SER A 207 20.20 -14.86 15.79
CA SER A 207 20.23 -15.47 14.45
C SER A 207 18.88 -15.98 13.97
N ASP A 208 18.03 -16.40 14.92
CA ASP A 208 16.73 -16.99 14.64
C ASP A 208 15.61 -15.94 14.74
N VAL A 209 16.00 -14.68 15.01
CA VAL A 209 15.16 -13.49 15.20
C VAL A 209 14.10 -13.64 16.30
N THR A 210 14.12 -14.67 17.14
CA THR A 210 13.07 -14.98 18.15
C THR A 210 12.98 -13.99 19.32
N ASP A 211 13.94 -13.07 19.42
CA ASP A 211 14.05 -12.06 20.47
C ASP A 211 13.87 -10.62 19.97
N ALA A 212 13.40 -10.41 18.74
CA ALA A 212 13.31 -9.08 18.13
C ALA A 212 12.61 -8.07 19.04
N TRP A 213 11.50 -8.45 19.68
CA TRP A 213 10.75 -7.57 20.58
C TRP A 213 11.43 -7.25 21.92
N SER A 214 12.59 -7.83 22.19
CA SER A 214 13.45 -7.42 23.31
C SER A 214 14.29 -6.18 22.99
N HIS A 215 14.35 -5.78 21.71
CA HIS A 215 15.22 -4.71 21.23
C HIS A 215 14.40 -3.54 20.71
N LEU A 216 14.62 -2.35 21.29
CA LEU A 216 13.88 -1.15 20.93
C LEU A 216 13.97 -0.77 19.43
N PRO A 217 15.10 -0.93 18.73
CA PRO A 217 15.16 -0.72 17.28
C PRO A 217 14.21 -1.60 16.49
N CYS A 218 14.04 -2.86 16.90
CA CYS A 218 13.11 -3.78 16.26
C CYS A 218 11.65 -3.35 16.47
N VAL A 219 11.31 -2.84 17.66
CA VAL A 219 9.97 -2.30 17.93
C VAL A 219 9.65 -1.12 17.01
N PHE A 220 10.57 -0.15 16.88
CA PHE A 220 10.32 1.03 16.04
C PHE A 220 10.48 0.79 14.53
N THR A 221 11.30 -0.16 14.08
CA THR A 221 11.31 -0.51 12.65
C THR A 221 10.04 -1.24 12.23
N ALA A 222 9.50 -2.13 13.08
CA ALA A 222 8.24 -2.81 12.79
C ALA A 222 7.06 -1.84 12.69
N THR A 223 7.09 -0.70 13.38
CA THR A 223 6.08 0.36 13.21
C THR A 223 6.34 1.25 11.99
N CYS A 224 7.58 1.31 11.50
CA CYS A 224 7.92 1.96 10.24
C CYS A 224 7.41 1.21 9.01
N ALA A 225 7.27 -0.11 9.10
CA ALA A 225 6.84 -0.94 7.98
C ALA A 225 5.47 -0.49 7.43
N VAL A 226 5.38 -0.48 6.09
CA VAL A 226 4.12 -0.25 5.36
C VAL A 226 3.34 -1.56 5.23
N GLY A 227 4.05 -2.68 5.35
CA GLY A 227 3.52 -4.04 5.37
C GLY A 227 3.12 -4.52 6.76
N THR A 228 3.01 -5.83 6.90
CA THR A 228 2.72 -6.47 8.18
C THR A 228 3.97 -6.54 9.07
N VAL A 229 3.76 -6.68 10.39
CA VAL A 229 4.86 -6.93 11.33
C VAL A 229 5.60 -8.25 11.00
N GLY A 230 4.92 -9.22 10.37
CA GLY A 230 5.53 -10.48 9.95
C GLY A 230 6.53 -10.28 8.82
N GLU A 231 6.17 -9.49 7.81
CA GLU A 231 7.07 -9.15 6.69
C GLU A 231 8.31 -8.38 7.18
N ASP A 232 8.16 -7.51 8.18
CA ASP A 232 9.31 -6.82 8.82
C ASP A 232 10.24 -7.82 9.53
N LEU A 233 9.70 -8.78 10.29
CA LEU A 233 10.51 -9.82 10.93
C LEU A 233 11.22 -10.73 9.93
N GLU A 234 10.56 -11.11 8.84
CA GLU A 234 11.17 -11.85 7.74
C GLU A 234 12.30 -11.05 7.11
N SER A 235 12.11 -9.74 6.98
CA SER A 235 13.16 -8.82 6.53
C SER A 235 14.34 -8.80 7.50
N VAL A 236 14.09 -8.73 8.82
CA VAL A 236 15.14 -8.81 9.85
C VAL A 236 15.90 -10.12 9.74
N PHE A 237 15.19 -11.24 9.52
CA PHE A 237 15.81 -12.56 9.36
C PHE A 237 16.75 -12.61 8.16
N VAL A 238 16.27 -12.21 6.99
CA VAL A 238 17.11 -12.14 5.77
C VAL A 238 18.32 -11.24 6.00
N GLY A 239 18.12 -10.08 6.64
CA GLY A 239 19.24 -9.18 7.00
C GLY A 239 20.23 -9.80 7.99
N LYS A 240 19.76 -10.64 8.91
CA LYS A 240 20.57 -11.27 9.95
C LYS A 240 21.39 -12.45 9.45
N THR A 241 20.78 -13.32 8.65
CA THR A 241 21.36 -14.60 8.22
C THR A 241 21.97 -14.51 6.83
N GLY A 242 21.44 -13.62 5.97
CA GLY A 242 21.71 -13.63 4.54
C GLY A 242 20.99 -14.75 3.79
N ASP A 243 20.14 -15.52 4.48
CA ASP A 243 19.37 -16.63 3.92
C ASP A 243 17.93 -16.21 3.64
N ASP A 244 17.34 -16.75 2.58
CA ASP A 244 15.91 -16.62 2.33
C ASP A 244 15.11 -17.28 3.46
N PHE A 245 14.04 -16.62 3.91
CA PHE A 245 13.14 -17.20 4.90
C PHE A 245 12.27 -18.30 4.26
N VAL A 246 12.52 -19.56 4.63
CA VAL A 246 11.73 -20.73 4.17
C VAL A 246 11.06 -21.40 5.39
N GLY A 247 10.19 -20.65 6.06
CA GLY A 247 9.47 -21.12 7.26
C GLY A 247 8.01 -21.45 6.96
N PRO A 248 7.47 -22.60 7.45
CA PRO A 248 6.04 -22.89 7.38
C PRO A 248 5.20 -22.09 8.39
N GLU A 249 5.85 -21.44 9.37
CA GLU A 249 5.23 -20.59 10.38
C GLU A 249 5.79 -19.17 10.28
N SER A 250 4.92 -18.15 10.35
CA SER A 250 5.38 -16.76 10.40
C SER A 250 6.26 -16.55 11.62
N LEU A 251 7.42 -15.88 11.46
CA LEU A 251 8.35 -15.56 12.56
C LEU A 251 7.66 -14.88 13.73
N GLN A 252 6.54 -14.19 13.49
CA GLN A 252 5.70 -13.59 14.50
C GLN A 252 5.17 -14.59 15.55
N LYS A 253 4.84 -15.83 15.16
CA LYS A 253 4.31 -16.84 16.10
C LYS A 253 5.34 -17.33 17.10
N VAL A 254 6.62 -17.29 16.72
CA VAL A 254 7.73 -17.71 17.57
C VAL A 254 8.37 -16.55 18.34
N GLN A 255 7.94 -15.30 18.09
CA GLN A 255 8.40 -14.16 18.87
C GLN A 255 7.90 -14.24 20.31
N THR A 256 8.79 -13.91 21.23
CA THR A 256 8.36 -13.56 22.59
C THR A 256 7.56 -12.27 22.54
N ARG A 257 6.35 -12.28 23.12
CA ARG A 257 5.51 -11.07 23.24
C ARG A 257 6.31 -9.89 23.79
N LEU A 258 6.09 -8.70 23.21
CA LEU A 258 6.69 -7.46 23.67
C LEU A 258 6.47 -7.25 25.19
N SER A 259 7.57 -7.08 25.93
CA SER A 259 7.54 -7.03 27.39
C SER A 259 7.27 -5.64 27.96
N ASP A 260 6.73 -5.59 29.18
CA ASP A 260 6.54 -4.35 29.93
C ASP A 260 7.86 -3.59 30.15
N THR A 261 8.99 -4.31 30.25
CA THR A 261 10.32 -3.69 30.37
C THR A 261 10.65 -2.83 29.16
N VAL A 262 10.42 -3.34 27.94
CA VAL A 262 10.69 -2.59 26.70
C VAL A 262 9.68 -1.46 26.55
N MET A 263 8.39 -1.70 26.83
CA MET A 263 7.37 -0.64 26.77
C MET A 263 7.62 0.48 27.80
N SER A 264 8.18 0.15 28.96
CA SER A 264 8.59 1.13 29.97
C SER A 264 9.81 1.97 29.55
N MET A 265 10.55 1.58 28.51
CA MET A 265 11.59 2.43 27.91
C MET A 265 10.99 3.55 27.06
N ILE A 266 9.75 3.39 26.59
CA ILE A 266 9.02 4.35 25.76
C ILE A 266 8.08 5.18 26.64
N SER A 267 7.35 4.51 27.55
CA SER A 267 6.34 5.12 28.41
C SER A 267 6.91 5.86 29.61
N THR A 268 6.32 7.00 29.95
CA THR A 268 6.61 7.71 31.19
C THR A 268 5.72 7.30 32.37
N ASP A 269 4.55 6.70 32.11
CA ASP A 269 3.59 6.33 33.15
C ASP A 269 3.59 4.82 33.49
N GLY A 270 4.31 4.02 32.69
CA GLY A 270 4.42 2.56 32.84
C GLY A 270 3.12 1.80 32.54
N LYS A 271 2.16 2.42 31.87
CA LYS A 271 0.82 1.84 31.62
C LYS A 271 0.36 2.02 30.19
N THR A 272 0.67 3.16 29.60
CA THR A 272 0.23 3.53 28.25
C THR A 272 1.39 4.08 27.43
N ILE A 273 1.30 3.90 26.12
CA ILE A 273 2.15 4.57 25.15
C ILE A 273 1.32 5.71 24.56
N THR A 274 1.60 6.94 24.97
CA THR A 274 1.00 8.13 24.36
C THR A 274 1.73 8.51 23.07
N LEU A 275 1.12 9.35 22.23
CA LEU A 275 1.79 9.88 21.03
C LEU A 275 3.13 10.56 21.39
N GLN A 276 3.15 11.38 22.45
CA GLN A 276 4.37 12.05 22.86
C GLN A 276 5.43 11.05 23.34
N ASN A 277 5.05 10.04 24.13
CA ASN A 277 5.98 8.98 24.54
C ASN A 277 6.57 8.24 23.33
N TYR A 278 5.73 7.94 22.34
CA TYR A 278 6.19 7.29 21.11
C TYR A 278 7.17 8.17 20.33
N ILE A 279 6.87 9.47 20.14
CA ILE A 279 7.77 10.42 19.50
C ILE A 279 9.10 10.52 20.27
N ASP A 280 9.04 10.72 21.58
CA ASP A 280 10.24 10.87 22.42
C ASP A 280 11.11 9.60 22.38
N GLY A 281 10.49 8.42 22.44
CA GLY A 281 11.20 7.15 22.32
C GLY A 281 11.84 6.95 20.95
N TYR A 282 11.12 7.31 19.87
CA TYR A 282 11.58 7.19 18.49
C TYR A 282 12.80 8.09 18.24
N TYR A 283 12.69 9.38 18.53
CA TYR A 283 13.80 10.32 18.37
C TYR A 283 14.94 10.06 19.36
N GLY A 284 14.61 9.66 20.59
CA GLY A 284 15.60 9.30 21.60
C GLY A 284 16.42 8.07 21.23
N LEU A 285 15.84 7.12 20.46
CA LEU A 285 16.59 6.03 19.88
C LEU A 285 17.48 6.51 18.73
N LEU A 286 16.96 7.31 17.79
CA LEU A 286 17.75 7.81 16.65
C LEU A 286 18.97 8.63 17.08
N SER A 287 18.82 9.45 18.13
CA SER A 287 19.96 10.17 18.71
C SER A 287 21.06 9.26 19.24
N LYS A 288 20.73 8.02 19.63
CA LYS A 288 21.73 7.02 20.05
C LYS A 288 22.37 6.29 18.86
N LEU A 289 21.67 6.21 17.74
CA LEU A 289 22.09 5.42 16.57
C LEU A 289 22.86 6.24 15.52
N GLY A 290 22.75 7.56 15.51
CA GLY A 290 23.54 8.39 14.59
C GLY A 290 22.91 9.73 14.15
N ASP A 291 21.87 10.21 14.83
CA ASP A 291 21.20 11.50 14.55
C ASP A 291 20.61 11.64 13.13
N THR A 292 20.32 10.53 12.44
CA THR A 292 19.52 10.56 11.21
C THR A 292 18.04 10.57 11.55
N PHE A 293 17.45 11.76 11.48
CA PHE A 293 16.06 11.98 11.85
C PHE A 293 15.12 11.88 10.65
N PRO A 294 13.84 11.57 10.89
CA PRO A 294 12.84 11.67 9.85
C PRO A 294 12.71 13.11 9.33
N SER A 295 12.36 13.22 8.05
CA SER A 295 12.12 14.47 7.31
C SER A 295 11.01 15.34 7.90
N SER A 296 10.06 14.74 8.61
CA SER A 296 9.01 15.43 9.37
C SER A 296 8.53 14.57 10.53
N VAL A 297 8.20 15.22 11.66
CA VAL A 297 7.51 14.60 12.80
C VAL A 297 6.15 14.01 12.41
N ASP A 298 5.49 14.55 11.38
CA ASP A 298 4.19 14.07 10.91
C ASP A 298 4.23 12.61 10.47
N ARG A 299 5.39 12.11 10.03
CA ARG A 299 5.58 10.70 9.67
C ARG A 299 5.54 9.80 10.90
N VAL A 300 6.20 10.22 11.97
CA VAL A 300 6.19 9.51 13.26
C VAL A 300 4.79 9.55 13.88
N ILE A 301 4.08 10.67 13.73
CA ILE A 301 2.67 10.80 14.09
C ILE A 301 1.81 9.83 13.27
N ALA A 302 2.01 9.73 11.96
CA ALA A 302 1.27 8.80 11.10
C ALA A 302 1.53 7.33 11.47
N GLN A 303 2.77 6.96 11.81
CA GLN A 303 3.12 5.63 12.32
C GLN A 303 2.34 5.31 13.61
N PHE A 304 2.31 6.23 14.57
CA PHE A 304 1.52 6.06 15.78
C PHE A 304 0.02 6.02 15.50
N GLY A 305 -0.47 6.83 14.55
CA GLY A 305 -1.85 6.79 14.09
C GLY A 305 -2.29 5.43 13.55
N ARG A 306 -1.39 4.70 12.86
CA ARG A 306 -1.65 3.31 12.45
C ARG A 306 -1.82 2.37 13.64
N LEU A 307 -0.97 2.49 14.65
CA LEU A 307 -1.07 1.72 15.88
C LEU A 307 -2.40 2.00 16.60
N GLN A 308 -2.79 3.27 16.70
CA GLN A 308 -4.07 3.68 17.29
C GLN A 308 -5.27 3.12 16.51
N SER A 309 -5.22 3.17 15.18
CA SER A 309 -6.27 2.63 14.30
C SER A 309 -6.40 1.11 14.46
N TRP A 310 -5.29 0.37 14.44
CA TRP A 310 -5.31 -1.08 14.62
C TRP A 310 -5.79 -1.50 16.01
N THR A 311 -5.34 -0.80 17.05
CA THR A 311 -5.70 -1.13 18.45
C THR A 311 -7.09 -0.63 18.88
N GLY A 312 -7.74 0.23 18.08
CA GLY A 312 -9.03 0.83 18.41
C GLY A 312 -8.97 2.01 19.41
N PHE A 313 -7.79 2.59 19.66
CA PHE A 313 -7.59 3.71 20.59
C PHE A 313 -7.32 5.01 19.83
N ALA A 314 -8.36 5.55 19.18
CA ALA A 314 -8.27 6.72 18.31
C ALA A 314 -7.78 8.01 19.00
N THR A 315 -7.87 8.12 20.33
CA THR A 315 -7.36 9.25 21.11
C THR A 315 -6.68 8.76 22.39
N GLY A 316 -5.73 9.55 22.90
CA GLY A 316 -4.99 9.24 24.12
C GLY A 316 -3.84 8.25 23.91
N GLY A 317 -3.50 7.50 24.95
CA GLY A 317 -2.44 6.48 24.92
C GLY A 317 -2.97 5.08 24.69
N ILE A 318 -2.17 4.25 24.02
CA ILE A 318 -2.45 2.83 23.80
C ILE A 318 -2.00 2.06 25.05
N PRO A 319 -2.87 1.28 25.71
CA PRO A 319 -2.47 0.44 26.84
C PRO A 319 -1.38 -0.57 26.44
N PHE A 320 -0.44 -0.86 27.33
CA PHE A 320 0.68 -1.78 27.07
C PHE A 320 0.23 -3.12 26.47
N LYS A 321 -0.84 -3.70 27.01
CA LYS A 321 -1.41 -4.95 26.49
C LYS A 321 -1.74 -4.83 25.00
N ASN A 322 -2.48 -3.80 24.61
CA ASN A 322 -2.91 -3.56 23.22
C ASN A 322 -1.73 -3.19 22.31
N PHE A 323 -0.76 -2.44 22.82
CA PHE A 323 0.47 -2.13 22.09
C PHE A 323 1.26 -3.41 21.80
N ALA A 324 1.42 -4.31 22.77
CA ALA A 324 2.05 -5.61 22.57
C ALA A 324 1.23 -6.53 21.65
N ASP A 325 -0.10 -6.48 21.70
CA ASP A 325 -0.99 -7.26 20.82
C ASP A 325 -0.77 -6.89 19.34
N PHE A 326 -0.49 -5.61 19.03
CA PHE A 326 -0.15 -5.20 17.66
C PHE A 326 1.02 -6.01 17.11
N PHE A 327 2.13 -6.12 17.84
CA PHE A 327 3.30 -6.86 17.37
C PHE A 327 3.10 -8.38 17.33
N GLN A 328 2.14 -8.90 18.10
CA GLN A 328 1.84 -10.33 18.14
C GLN A 328 0.85 -10.78 17.05
N PHE A 329 -0.08 -9.91 16.66
CA PHE A 329 -1.25 -10.32 15.87
C PHE A 329 -1.46 -9.54 14.57
N SER A 330 -0.75 -8.44 14.33
CA SER A 330 -0.97 -7.62 13.12
C SER A 330 -0.47 -8.24 11.81
N ALA A 331 0.18 -9.42 11.82
CA ALA A 331 0.60 -10.10 10.59
C ALA A 331 -0.32 -11.23 10.14
N VAL A 332 -1.34 -11.54 10.93
CA VAL A 332 -2.43 -12.38 10.45
C VAL A 332 -3.44 -11.40 9.85
N GLU A 333 -3.74 -11.50 8.55
CA GLU A 333 -4.96 -10.90 8.02
C GLU A 333 -6.07 -11.23 9.01
N LEU A 334 -6.76 -10.22 9.55
CA LEU A 334 -7.88 -10.47 10.44
C LEU A 334 -8.79 -11.47 9.72
N PRO A 335 -9.10 -12.63 10.33
CA PRO A 335 -9.98 -13.60 9.68
C PRO A 335 -11.23 -12.85 9.21
N ASP A 336 -11.63 -13.11 7.96
CA ASP A 336 -12.81 -12.50 7.39
C ASP A 336 -13.94 -12.65 8.41
N PRO A 337 -14.57 -11.55 8.88
CA PRO A 337 -15.64 -11.62 9.88
C PRO A 337 -16.85 -12.45 9.40
N ASN A 338 -16.84 -12.95 8.16
CA ASN A 338 -17.82 -13.85 7.58
C ASN A 338 -17.40 -15.34 7.56
N GLU A 339 -16.24 -15.73 8.10
CA GLU A 339 -15.78 -17.13 8.22
C GLU A 339 -16.14 -17.80 9.57
N GLU A 340 -17.35 -17.56 10.10
CA GLU A 340 -17.94 -18.36 11.21
C GLU A 340 -18.88 -19.47 10.70
#